data_AF-A0A838BQD3-F1
#
_entry.id   AF-A0A838BQD3-F1
#
_cell.length_a   1.000
_cell.length_b   1.000
_cell.length_c   1.000
_cell.angle_alpha   90.00
_cell.angle_beta   90.00
_cell.angle_gamma   90.00
#
_symmetry.space_group_name_H-M   'P 1'
#
loop_
_entity.id
_entity.type
_entity.pdbx_description
1 polymer ?
#
loop_
_entity_poly.entity_id
_entity_poly.type
_entity_poly.pdbx_seq_one_letter_code
_entity_poly.pdbx_strand_id
1 'polypeptide(L)'
;MARLELGPNLEQLREQAEGAVDRHFEPVRQRMALYTRKTMEARRHLAGSPSAMLNKEAQRRRIKADDIARRVVALAEVDEATEDDRIALKLKLRKALTAEKIRKILSQNGITL
;
A
#
# COMPACT_ATOMS: atom_id res chain seq x y z
N MET A 1 -13.72 42.78 13.24
CA MET A 1 -14.66 41.82 12.63
C MET A 1 -13.84 40.67 12.05
N ALA A 2 -13.81 39.52 12.75
CA ALA A 2 -13.12 38.34 12.25
C ALA A 2 -13.95 37.73 11.12
N ARG A 3 -13.42 37.71 9.89
CA ARG A 3 -13.98 36.91 8.80
C ARG A 3 -13.89 35.45 9.24
N LEU A 4 -15.03 34.80 9.44
CA LEU A 4 -15.10 33.34 9.55
C LEU A 4 -14.58 32.77 8.22
N GLU A 5 -13.37 32.21 8.23
CA GLU A 5 -12.86 31.40 7.13
C GLU A 5 -13.75 30.16 7.03
N LEU A 6 -14.74 30.20 6.12
CA LEU A 6 -15.59 29.09 5.76
C LEU A 6 -14.79 28.11 4.89
N GLY A 7 -13.90 27.36 5.53
CA GLY A 7 -13.11 26.30 4.90
C GLY A 7 -12.22 25.61 5.92
N PRO A 8 -11.82 24.34 5.68
CA PRO A 8 -10.85 23.69 6.54
C PRO A 8 -9.56 24.52 6.54
N ASN A 9 -9.01 24.78 7.73
CA ASN A 9 -7.70 25.39 7.82
C ASN A 9 -6.66 24.45 7.18
N LEU A 10 -5.45 24.95 6.93
CA LEU A 10 -4.43 24.18 6.22
C LEU A 10 -4.09 22.83 6.90
N GLU A 11 -4.19 22.77 8.22
CA GLU A 11 -3.93 21.55 9.01
C GLU A 11 -5.05 20.52 8.83
N GLN A 12 -6.31 20.95 8.94
CA GLN A 12 -7.48 20.11 8.67
C GLN A 12 -7.49 19.59 7.22
N LEU A 13 -7.07 20.41 6.25
CA LEU A 13 -6.94 19.97 4.87
C LEU A 13 -5.83 18.91 4.70
N ARG A 14 -4.73 19.01 5.45
CA ARG A 14 -3.69 17.95 5.45
C ARG A 14 -4.22 16.65 6.05
N GLU A 15 -4.95 16.72 7.16
CA GLU A 15 -5.55 15.53 7.79
C GLU A 15 -6.53 14.83 6.83
N GLN A 16 -7.42 15.60 6.19
CA GLN A 16 -8.34 15.08 5.17
C GLN A 16 -7.59 14.45 3.99
N ALA A 17 -6.52 15.10 3.53
CA ALA A 17 -5.67 14.59 2.46
C ALA A 17 -4.97 13.28 2.87
N GLU A 18 -4.43 13.19 4.09
CA GLU A 18 -3.84 11.96 4.62
C GLU A 18 -4.88 10.83 4.70
N GLY A 19 -6.10 11.13 5.12
CA GLY A 19 -7.21 10.16 5.13
C GLY A 19 -7.65 9.73 3.73
N ALA A 20 -7.60 10.63 2.74
CA ALA A 20 -7.86 10.28 1.33
C ALA A 20 -6.77 9.37 0.76
N VAL A 21 -5.50 9.63 1.10
CA VAL A 21 -4.38 8.74 0.79
C VAL A 21 -4.60 7.37 1.41
N ASP A 22 -4.89 7.28 2.71
CA ASP A 22 -5.07 5.99 3.36
C ASP A 22 -6.21 5.18 2.72
N ARG A 23 -7.34 5.82 2.36
CA ARG A 23 -8.44 5.18 1.62
C ARG A 23 -8.05 4.69 0.23
N HIS A 24 -7.24 5.46 -0.50
CA HIS A 24 -6.78 5.10 -1.84
C HIS A 24 -5.91 3.83 -1.82
N PHE A 25 -5.07 3.68 -0.80
CA PHE A 25 -4.15 2.54 -0.64
C PHE A 25 -4.72 1.39 0.21
N GLU A 26 -5.91 1.54 0.79
CA GLU A 26 -6.54 0.54 1.67
C GLU A 26 -6.64 -0.87 1.05
N PRO A 27 -6.99 -1.05 -0.23
CA PRO A 27 -7.04 -2.38 -0.84
C PRO A 27 -5.69 -3.12 -0.80
N VAL A 28 -4.58 -2.40 -0.94
CA VAL A 28 -3.22 -2.96 -0.88
C VAL A 28 -2.93 -3.42 0.54
N ARG A 29 -3.19 -2.56 1.53
CA ARG A 29 -2.96 -2.87 2.95
C ARG A 29 -3.75 -4.09 3.43
N GLN A 30 -5.00 -4.21 3.00
CA GLN A 30 -5.83 -5.38 3.32
C GLN A 30 -5.26 -6.67 2.70
N ARG A 31 -4.81 -6.63 1.45
CA ARG A 31 -4.16 -7.80 0.83
C ARG A 31 -2.88 -8.18 1.59
N MET A 32 -2.00 -7.21 1.87
CA MET A 32 -0.75 -7.44 2.60
C MET A 32 -0.98 -8.19 3.92
N ALA A 33 -1.96 -7.75 4.71
CA ALA A 33 -2.30 -8.38 5.99
C ALA A 33 -2.72 -9.85 5.85
N LEU A 34 -3.39 -10.21 4.76
CA LEU A 34 -3.90 -11.57 4.53
C LEU A 34 -2.82 -12.56 4.09
N TYR A 35 -1.75 -12.09 3.42
CA TYR A 35 -0.76 -12.99 2.84
C TYR A 35 0.61 -12.98 3.52
N THR A 36 0.84 -12.20 4.59
CA THR A 36 2.15 -12.14 5.30
C THR A 36 2.70 -13.54 5.61
N ARG A 37 1.88 -14.43 6.17
CA ARG A 37 2.26 -15.82 6.46
C ARG A 37 2.67 -16.56 5.19
N LYS A 38 1.92 -16.38 4.10
CA LYS A 38 2.19 -17.05 2.82
C LYS A 38 3.47 -16.54 2.16
N THR A 39 3.77 -15.25 2.29
CA THR A 39 5.04 -14.66 1.82
C THR A 39 6.23 -15.18 2.61
N MET A 40 6.13 -15.29 3.94
CA MET A 40 7.21 -15.89 4.75
C MET A 40 7.49 -17.33 4.34
N GLU A 41 6.44 -18.13 4.18
CA GLU A 41 6.55 -19.52 3.71
C GLU A 41 7.15 -19.61 2.30
N ALA A 42 6.76 -18.72 1.40
CA ALA A 42 7.32 -18.64 0.05
C ALA A 42 8.81 -18.28 0.05
N ARG A 43 9.23 -17.31 0.87
CA ARG A 43 10.65 -16.96 1.03
C ARG A 43 11.46 -18.13 1.60
N ARG A 44 10.94 -18.82 2.62
CA ARG A 44 11.58 -20.03 3.18
C ARG A 44 11.70 -21.15 2.15
N HIS A 45 10.66 -21.37 1.35
CA HIS A 45 10.66 -22.36 0.28
C HIS A 45 11.79 -22.11 -0.73
N LEU A 46 11.90 -20.86 -1.21
CA LEU A 46 12.93 -20.47 -2.15
C LEU A 46 14.34 -20.50 -1.56
N ALA A 47 14.46 -20.37 -0.22
CA ALA A 47 15.71 -20.54 0.51
C ALA A 47 16.10 -22.02 0.77
N GLY A 48 15.34 -22.98 0.22
CA GLY A 48 15.63 -24.41 0.34
C GLY A 48 14.94 -25.10 1.52
N SER A 49 13.97 -24.45 2.17
CA SER A 49 13.13 -25.06 3.21
C SER A 49 11.72 -25.35 2.67
N PRO A 50 11.43 -26.56 2.19
CA PRO A 50 10.16 -26.87 1.52
C PRO A 50 8.95 -26.57 2.41
N SER A 51 7.85 -26.11 1.78
CA SER A 51 6.64 -25.68 2.48
C SER A 51 5.51 -26.63 2.10
N ALA A 52 4.98 -27.36 3.07
CA ALA A 52 3.86 -28.28 2.85
C ALA A 52 2.61 -27.56 2.31
N MET A 53 2.40 -26.31 2.73
CA MET A 53 1.30 -25.48 2.24
C MET A 53 1.44 -25.19 0.74
N LEU A 54 2.61 -24.76 0.29
CA LEU A 54 2.86 -24.46 -1.12
C LEU A 54 2.84 -25.72 -1.97
N ASN A 55 3.37 -26.83 -1.47
CA ASN A 55 3.31 -28.14 -2.14
C ASN A 55 1.87 -28.61 -2.34
N LYS A 56 1.01 -28.46 -1.33
CA LYS A 56 -0.42 -28.80 -1.42
C LYS A 56 -1.14 -27.94 -2.46
N GLU A 57 -0.80 -26.65 -2.54
CA GLU A 57 -1.37 -25.74 -3.54
C GLU A 57 -0.86 -26.04 -4.95
N ALA A 58 0.43 -26.33 -5.09
CA ALA A 58 1.09 -26.77 -6.32
C ALA A 58 0.42 -28.01 -6.90
N GLN A 59 0.17 -29.02 -6.05
CA GLN A 59 -0.54 -30.24 -6.44
C GLN A 59 -1.96 -29.95 -6.94
N ARG A 60 -2.71 -29.08 -6.25
CA ARG A 60 -4.08 -28.69 -6.66
C ARG A 60 -4.09 -27.93 -7.99
N ARG A 61 -3.09 -27.07 -8.22
CA ARG A 61 -2.98 -26.21 -9.41
C ARG A 61 -2.20 -26.85 -10.56
N ARG A 62 -1.62 -28.04 -10.35
CA ARG A 62 -0.74 -28.77 -11.30
C ARG A 62 0.43 -27.90 -11.82
N ILE A 63 1.05 -27.15 -10.92
CA ILE A 63 2.24 -26.32 -11.18
C ILE A 63 3.31 -26.59 -10.12
N LYS A 64 4.54 -26.07 -10.29
CA LYS A 64 5.60 -26.25 -9.30
C LYS A 64 5.39 -25.35 -8.08
N ALA A 65 5.78 -25.83 -6.90
CA ALA A 65 5.73 -25.04 -5.67
C ALA A 65 6.63 -23.80 -5.75
N ASP A 66 7.79 -23.91 -6.40
CA ASP A 66 8.67 -22.78 -6.71
C ASP A 66 7.97 -21.67 -7.51
N ASP A 67 7.14 -22.02 -8.49
CA ASP A 67 6.43 -21.04 -9.32
C ASP A 67 5.38 -20.30 -8.48
N ILE A 68 4.70 -21.00 -7.56
CA ILE A 68 3.80 -20.37 -6.60
C ILE A 68 4.58 -19.46 -5.66
N ALA A 69 5.69 -19.94 -5.11
CA ALA A 69 6.51 -19.18 -4.17
C ALA A 69 7.02 -17.88 -4.82
N ARG A 70 7.56 -17.96 -6.04
CA ARG A 70 8.01 -16.77 -6.80
C ARG A 70 6.89 -15.77 -7.05
N ARG A 71 5.70 -16.25 -7.44
CA ARG A 71 4.53 -15.37 -7.66
C ARG A 71 4.09 -14.66 -6.37
N VAL A 72 4.09 -15.38 -5.25
CA VAL A 72 3.75 -14.80 -3.95
C VAL A 72 4.77 -13.73 -3.55
N VAL A 73 6.07 -14.02 -3.69
CA VAL A 73 7.14 -13.06 -3.35
C VAL A 73 7.07 -11.83 -4.26
N ALA A 74 6.93 -12.02 -5.57
CA ALA A 74 6.82 -10.91 -6.52
C ALA A 74 5.61 -10.02 -6.25
N LEU A 75 4.44 -10.61 -5.92
CA LEU A 75 3.27 -9.83 -5.52
C LEU A 75 3.53 -9.05 -4.23
N ALA A 76 4.19 -9.68 -3.25
CA ALA A 76 4.52 -9.03 -2.00
C ALA A 76 5.46 -7.83 -2.18
N GLU A 77 6.46 -7.93 -3.07
CA GLU A 77 7.37 -6.83 -3.39
C GLU A 77 6.66 -5.66 -4.06
N VAL A 78 5.72 -5.92 -4.98
CA VAL A 78 4.91 -4.87 -5.62
C VAL A 78 4.02 -4.15 -4.60
N ASP A 79 3.36 -4.90 -3.73
CA ASP A 79 2.50 -4.33 -2.68
C ASP A 79 3.35 -3.57 -1.63
N GLU A 80 4.57 -4.04 -1.31
CA GLU A 80 5.52 -3.35 -0.42
C GLU A 80 6.00 -2.00 -1.02
N ALA A 81 6.36 -1.97 -2.30
CA ALA A 81 6.68 -0.74 -3.02
C ALA A 81 5.49 0.24 -3.05
N THR A 82 4.27 -0.29 -3.16
CA THR A 82 3.04 0.51 -3.14
C THR A 82 2.78 1.14 -1.76
N GLU A 83 3.12 0.43 -0.67
CA GLU A 83 3.05 0.96 0.69
C GLU A 83 4.13 2.03 0.94
N ASP A 84 5.33 1.87 0.37
CA ASP A 84 6.37 2.89 0.38
C ASP A 84 5.91 4.17 -0.34
N ASP A 85 5.23 4.04 -1.49
CA ASP A 85 4.62 5.17 -2.20
C ASP A 85 3.58 5.90 -1.35
N ARG A 86 2.74 5.16 -0.61
CA ARG A 86 1.78 5.74 0.34
C ARG A 86 2.50 6.58 1.40
N ILE A 87 3.55 6.03 2.02
CA ILE A 87 4.32 6.72 3.06
C ILE A 87 4.98 7.98 2.49
N ALA A 88 5.62 7.87 1.32
CA ALA A 88 6.25 8.97 0.63
C ALA A 88 5.24 10.09 0.31
N LEU A 89 4.02 9.72 -0.09
CA LEU A 89 2.95 10.66 -0.40
C LEU A 89 2.46 11.40 0.86
N LYS A 90 2.27 10.70 1.99
CA LYS A 90 1.92 11.35 3.27
C LYS A 90 3.01 12.33 3.72
N LEU A 91 4.29 11.96 3.57
CA LEU A 91 5.40 12.87 3.86
C LEU A 91 5.40 14.12 2.96
N LYS A 92 5.05 13.98 1.67
CA LYS A 92 4.90 15.14 0.75
C LYS A 92 3.75 16.05 1.20
N LEU A 93 2.63 15.50 1.63
CA LEU A 93 1.47 16.26 2.14
C LEU A 93 1.81 17.04 3.42
N ARG A 94 2.51 16.41 4.37
CA ARG A 94 2.98 17.08 5.60
C ARG A 94 3.88 18.28 5.33
N LYS A 95 4.74 18.18 4.30
CA LYS A 95 5.64 19.25 3.86
C LYS A 95 4.97 20.31 2.99
N ALA A 96 3.68 20.19 2.67
CA ALA A 96 2.98 21.16 1.85
C ALA A 96 2.55 22.37 2.69
N LEU A 97 2.99 23.57 2.28
CA LEU A 97 2.75 24.83 2.99
C LEU A 97 1.49 25.57 2.54
N THR A 98 0.80 25.05 1.52
CA THR A 98 -0.35 25.73 0.88
C THR A 98 -1.40 24.71 0.47
N ALA A 99 -2.67 25.11 0.49
CA ALA A 99 -3.79 24.29 0.03
C ALA A 99 -3.67 23.88 -1.45
N GLU A 100 -3.16 24.77 -2.31
CA GLU A 100 -2.96 24.49 -3.73
C GLU A 100 -1.95 23.36 -3.95
N LYS A 101 -0.82 23.38 -3.23
CA LYS A 101 0.18 22.31 -3.27
C LYS A 101 -0.39 20.96 -2.81
N ILE A 102 -1.25 20.95 -1.78
CA ILE A 102 -1.94 19.73 -1.34
C ILE A 102 -2.83 19.18 -2.46
N ARG A 103 -3.69 20.02 -3.05
CA ARG A 103 -4.57 19.61 -4.16
C ARG A 103 -3.79 19.13 -5.38
N LYS A 104 -2.67 19.79 -5.70
CA LYS A 104 -1.76 19.38 -6.77
C LYS A 104 -1.15 18.01 -6.51
N ILE A 105 -0.66 17.75 -5.29
CA ILE A 105 -0.12 16.44 -4.91
C ILE A 105 -1.18 15.35 -5.08
N LEU A 106 -2.41 15.57 -4.62
CA LEU A 106 -3.47 14.57 -4.70
C LEU A 106 -3.91 14.29 -6.14
N SER A 107 -4.16 15.33 -6.93
CA SER A 107 -4.53 15.18 -8.35
C SER A 107 -3.47 14.47 -9.17
N GLN A 108 -2.19 14.76 -8.94
CA GLN A 108 -1.07 14.06 -9.61
C GLN A 108 -1.01 12.57 -9.31
N ASN A 109 -1.60 12.14 -8.19
CA ASN A 109 -1.65 10.73 -7.78
C ASN A 109 -3.07 10.13 -7.97
N GLY A 110 -3.98 10.83 -8.66
CA GLY A 110 -5.34 10.34 -8.91
C GLY A 110 -6.20 10.20 -7.65
N ILE A 111 -5.90 10.96 -6.59
CA ILE A 111 -6.63 10.90 -5.32
C ILE A 111 -7.62 12.06 -5.24
N THR A 112 -8.89 11.71 -5.04
CA THR A 112 -9.97 12.68 -4.80
C THR A 112 -10.14 12.89 -3.31
N LEU A 113 -10.24 14.17 -2.91
CA LEU A 113 -10.43 14.58 -1.52
C LEU A 113 -11.92 14.71 -1.18
#